data_AF-A0AAE1EB85-F1
#
_entry.id   AF-A0AAE1EB85-F1
#
_cell.length_a   1.000
_cell.length_b   1.000
_cell.length_c   1.000
_cell.angle_alpha   90.00
_cell.angle_beta   90.00
_cell.angle_gamma   90.00
#
_symmetry.space_group_name_H-M   'P 1'
#
loop_
_entity.id
_entity.type
_entity.pdbx_description
1 polymer ?
#
loop_
_entity_poly.entity_id
_entity_poly.type
_entity_poly.pdbx_seq_one_letter_code
_entity_poly.pdbx_strand_id
1 'polypeptide(L)'
;MYYDVHILGIVATPGGTDHVLKFDTSKLKTVKWDFSKRLIFGSLVCLSKDGFETMAMATISNRDAKALRYGHVNVNFKSGLDIIFNSTPDDEYVMAETVTFYEAYCHVLEGLQEMSENLPFEEQIVYCRKDVNHPQYLLGGRSRLHYDLTILMKDRWFFRIPDLIKTKWPLSNEMCLNKFQREAAHLALTKRLAVIQGSPGTGKTYVGLKVVETILNNPIRGPFSCYGNNPILVVCSTNHALDQFLEGFLEFCDGIIRVGGGSK
;
A
#
# COMPACT_ATOMS: atom_id res chain seq x y z
N MET A 1 3.17 -0.19 24.71
CA MET A 1 2.63 0.74 25.72
C MET A 1 3.71 1.06 26.73
N TYR A 2 3.65 2.28 27.25
CA TYR A 2 4.53 2.88 28.23
C TYR A 2 3.62 3.53 29.28
N TYR A 3 3.97 3.41 30.55
CA TYR A 3 3.14 3.82 31.69
C TYR A 3 3.83 4.92 32.49
N ASP A 4 3.08 5.55 33.37
CA ASP A 4 3.53 6.63 34.26
C ASP A 4 4.26 7.71 33.47
N VAL A 5 3.62 8.14 32.37
CA VAL A 5 4.20 9.08 31.42
C VAL A 5 3.87 10.50 31.86
N HIS A 6 4.90 11.31 32.07
CA HIS A 6 4.78 12.73 32.42
C HIS A 6 5.39 13.61 31.35
N ILE A 7 4.81 14.79 31.17
CA ILE A 7 5.30 15.82 30.27
C ILE A 7 6.20 16.75 31.08
N LEU A 8 7.50 16.70 30.84
CA LEU A 8 8.48 17.45 31.64
C LEU A 8 8.64 18.90 31.19
N GLY A 9 8.32 19.19 29.93
CA GLY A 9 8.45 20.52 29.37
C GLY A 9 8.64 20.51 27.86
N ILE A 10 9.07 21.66 27.36
CA ILE A 10 9.14 21.98 25.96
C ILE A 10 10.57 22.33 25.56
N VAL A 11 10.99 21.90 24.36
CA VAL A 11 12.28 22.23 23.75
C VAL A 11 12.03 22.82 22.37
N ALA A 12 12.60 24.00 22.11
CA ALA A 12 12.56 24.62 20.80
C ALA A 12 13.55 23.91 19.85
N THR A 13 13.08 23.54 18.67
CA THR A 13 13.89 22.93 17.61
C THR A 13 13.74 23.71 16.31
N PRO A 14 14.64 23.54 15.32
CA PRO A 14 14.48 24.18 14.01
C PRO A 14 13.17 23.83 13.30
N GLY A 15 12.58 22.67 13.63
CA GLY A 15 11.31 22.19 13.08
C GLY A 15 10.06 22.60 13.88
N GLY A 16 10.21 23.41 14.93
CA GLY A 16 9.12 23.90 15.77
C GLY A 16 9.32 23.58 17.25
N THR A 17 8.28 23.03 17.88
CA THR A 17 8.22 22.85 19.33
C THR A 17 8.08 21.38 19.68
N ASP A 18 9.08 20.85 20.39
CA ASP A 18 9.07 19.47 20.88
C ASP A 18 8.75 19.42 22.36
N HIS A 19 8.16 18.31 22.80
CA HIS A 19 7.87 18.04 24.21
C HIS A 19 8.75 16.88 24.69
N VAL A 20 9.27 17.01 25.91
CA VAL A 20 10.05 15.95 26.54
C VAL A 20 9.14 15.14 27.44
N LEU A 21 8.98 13.87 27.11
CA LEU A 21 8.24 12.91 27.91
C LEU A 21 9.20 12.12 28.81
N LYS A 22 8.73 11.75 29.99
CA LYS A 22 9.37 10.77 30.87
C LYS A 22 8.39 9.64 31.17
N PHE A 23 8.79 8.40 30.95
CA PHE A 23 7.97 7.21 31.24
C PHE A 23 8.68 6.24 32.18
N ASP A 24 7.91 5.38 32.87
CA ASP A 24 8.48 4.35 33.73
C ASP A 24 9.24 3.29 32.92
N THR A 25 10.48 3.02 33.35
CA THR A 25 11.37 2.04 32.74
C THR A 25 11.49 0.75 33.55
N SER A 26 10.82 0.64 34.70
CA SER A 26 10.95 -0.50 35.62
C SER A 26 10.71 -1.85 34.92
N LYS A 27 9.72 -1.90 34.02
CA LYS A 27 9.34 -3.06 33.20
C LYS A 27 10.09 -3.19 31.87
N LEU A 28 10.98 -2.24 31.55
CA LEU A 28 11.70 -2.13 30.27
C LEU A 28 13.21 -2.35 30.39
N LYS A 29 13.69 -2.81 31.55
CA LYS A 29 15.13 -3.01 31.83
C LYS A 29 15.84 -3.98 30.87
N THR A 30 15.10 -4.91 30.27
CA THR A 30 15.65 -5.89 29.30
C THR A 30 15.73 -5.35 27.88
N VAL A 31 15.14 -4.18 27.60
CA VAL A 31 15.12 -3.59 26.26
C VAL A 31 16.52 -3.05 25.93
N LYS A 32 17.13 -3.60 24.88
CA LYS A 32 18.36 -3.07 24.31
C LYS A 32 18.04 -1.88 23.41
N TRP A 33 17.94 -0.69 24.02
CA TRP A 33 17.51 0.53 23.32
C TRP A 33 18.35 0.85 22.08
N ASP A 34 19.65 0.56 22.06
CA ASP A 34 20.50 0.83 20.88
C ASP A 34 20.05 0.08 19.62
N PHE A 35 19.45 -1.11 19.76
CA PHE A 35 19.05 -1.98 18.65
C PHE A 35 17.53 -2.15 18.50
N SER A 36 16.76 -1.59 19.44
CA SER A 36 15.32 -1.73 19.48
C SER A 36 14.64 -0.89 18.39
N LYS A 37 13.64 -1.47 17.72
CA LYS A 37 12.75 -0.73 16.80
C LYS A 37 11.64 0.05 17.51
N ARG A 38 11.68 0.14 18.84
CA ARG A 38 10.75 0.95 19.63
C ARG A 38 11.13 2.42 19.58
N LEU A 39 10.11 3.27 19.56
CA LEU A 39 10.18 4.73 19.56
C LEU A 39 11.16 5.23 18.49
N ILE A 40 11.13 4.62 17.30
CA ILE A 40 11.92 5.12 16.18
C ILE A 40 11.44 6.52 15.78
N PHE A 41 12.37 7.35 15.30
CA PHE A 41 12.03 8.66 14.76
C PHE A 41 10.89 8.52 13.73
N GLY A 42 9.87 9.38 13.82
CA GLY A 42 8.68 9.33 12.96
C GLY A 42 7.58 8.35 13.41
N SER A 43 7.83 7.49 14.41
CA SER A 43 6.76 6.63 14.98
C SER A 43 5.65 7.47 15.59
N LEU A 44 4.40 7.10 15.33
CA LEU A 44 3.23 7.69 15.98
C LEU A 44 3.05 7.09 17.38
N VAL A 45 2.83 7.96 18.34
CA VAL A 45 2.41 7.62 19.69
C VAL A 45 1.14 8.38 20.04
N CYS A 46 0.32 7.79 20.89
CA CYS A 46 -0.83 8.46 21.49
C CYS A 46 -0.70 8.45 23.00
N LEU A 47 -1.07 9.58 23.62
CA LEU A 47 -1.09 9.77 25.06
C LEU A 47 -2.53 9.94 25.51
N SER A 48 -2.87 9.32 26.63
CA SER A 48 -4.20 9.38 27.23
C SER A 48 -4.11 9.27 28.76
N LYS A 49 -5.06 9.90 29.46
CA LYS A 49 -5.22 9.80 30.91
C LYS A 49 -6.51 9.08 31.34
N ASP A 50 -7.38 8.74 30.41
CA ASP A 50 -8.74 8.24 30.66
C ASP A 50 -9.03 6.90 29.95
N GLY A 51 -8.00 6.09 29.73
CA GLY A 51 -8.16 4.80 29.04
C GLY A 51 -8.40 4.91 27.53
N PHE A 52 -7.98 6.02 26.91
CA PHE A 52 -8.08 6.36 25.49
C PHE A 52 -9.49 6.78 25.05
N GLU A 53 -10.30 7.30 25.98
CA GLU A 53 -11.53 8.02 25.62
C GLU A 53 -11.17 9.36 24.96
N THR A 54 -10.17 10.06 25.49
CA THR A 54 -9.53 11.21 24.86
C THR A 54 -8.04 10.94 24.65
N MET A 55 -7.48 11.45 23.54
CA MET A 55 -6.06 11.21 23.24
C MET A 55 -5.41 12.37 22.51
N ALA A 56 -4.15 12.61 22.87
CA ALA A 56 -3.24 13.47 22.13
C ALA A 56 -2.33 12.60 21.26
N MET A 57 -2.18 12.96 19.99
CA MET A 57 -1.35 12.23 19.04
C MET A 57 -0.02 12.97 18.85
N ALA A 58 1.09 12.24 18.84
CA ALA A 58 2.41 12.79 18.62
C ALA A 58 3.29 11.86 17.78
N THR A 59 4.32 12.41 17.18
CA THR A 59 5.38 11.65 16.49
C THR A 59 6.69 11.76 17.25
N ILE A 60 7.48 10.69 17.31
CA ILE A 60 8.82 10.74 17.92
C ILE A 60 9.73 11.65 17.09
N SER A 61 10.20 12.75 17.70
CA SER A 61 11.01 13.78 17.03
C SER A 61 12.50 13.65 17.32
N ASN A 62 12.89 13.03 18.44
CA ASN A 62 14.28 12.67 18.70
C ASN A 62 14.34 11.41 19.56
N ARG A 63 15.27 10.53 19.17
CA ARG A 63 15.48 9.22 19.79
C ARG A 63 16.94 9.04 20.18
N ASP A 64 17.28 9.53 21.37
CA ASP A 64 18.56 9.21 22.01
C ASP A 64 18.45 7.91 22.83
N ALA A 65 19.19 6.88 22.43
CA ALA A 65 19.22 5.60 23.14
C ALA A 65 19.71 5.73 24.59
N LYS A 66 20.56 6.72 24.90
CA LYS A 66 21.01 6.98 26.28
C LYS A 66 19.88 7.57 27.12
N ALA A 67 19.18 8.57 26.60
CA ALA A 67 18.02 9.18 27.25
C ALA A 67 16.88 8.16 27.51
N LEU A 68 16.60 7.29 26.53
CA LEU A 68 15.58 6.24 26.63
C LEU A 68 15.84 5.23 27.76
N ARG A 69 17.10 4.96 28.10
CA ARG A 69 17.44 4.11 29.26
C ARG A 69 16.92 4.69 30.58
N TYR A 70 16.73 5.99 30.64
CA TYR A 70 16.18 6.72 31.79
C TYR A 70 14.72 7.14 31.56
N GLY A 71 14.08 6.65 30.49
CA GLY A 71 12.67 6.88 30.21
C GLY A 71 12.37 8.19 29.47
N HIS A 72 13.39 8.88 28.94
CA HIS A 72 13.20 10.16 28.26
C HIS A 72 13.09 10.02 26.75
N VAL A 73 12.12 10.71 26.14
CA VAL A 73 11.94 10.77 24.68
C VAL A 73 11.34 12.11 24.27
N ASN A 74 11.71 12.60 23.09
CA ASN A 74 11.14 13.82 22.54
C ASN A 74 10.04 13.48 21.54
N VAL A 75 8.94 14.23 21.63
CA VAL A 75 7.79 14.07 20.73
C VAL A 75 7.33 15.41 20.19
N ASN A 76 6.75 15.38 19.00
CA ASN A 76 6.07 16.51 18.39
C ASN A 76 4.57 16.19 18.27
N PHE A 77 3.73 16.90 19.03
CA PHE A 77 2.28 16.68 19.02
C PHE A 77 1.66 17.16 17.70
N LYS A 78 0.79 16.33 17.13
CA LYS A 78 0.06 16.57 15.88
C LYS A 78 -1.40 16.92 16.13
N SER A 79 -2.01 16.39 17.19
CA SER A 79 -3.38 16.70 17.59
C SER A 79 -3.59 16.50 19.09
N GLY A 80 -4.72 17.00 19.62
CA GLY A 80 -5.04 16.95 21.05
C GLY A 80 -4.16 17.89 21.89
N LEU A 81 -3.70 19.01 21.32
CA LEU A 81 -2.87 19.99 22.02
C LEU A 81 -3.59 20.62 23.22
N ASP A 82 -4.92 20.69 23.19
CA ASP A 82 -5.76 21.11 24.31
C ASP A 82 -5.60 20.18 25.52
N ILE A 83 -5.48 18.87 25.31
CA ILE A 83 -5.22 17.89 26.38
C ILE A 83 -3.84 18.14 27.00
N ILE A 84 -2.88 18.53 26.17
CA ILE A 84 -1.49 18.78 26.58
C ILE A 84 -1.33 20.13 27.26
N PHE A 85 -1.94 21.20 26.74
CA PHE A 85 -1.84 22.53 27.33
C PHE A 85 -2.61 22.67 28.64
N ASN A 86 -3.67 21.87 28.83
CA ASN A 86 -4.40 21.79 30.09
C ASN A 86 -3.79 20.78 31.07
N SER A 87 -2.64 20.18 30.75
CA SER A 87 -1.94 19.26 31.63
C SER A 87 -1.23 19.98 32.77
N THR A 88 -1.19 19.32 33.92
CA THR A 88 -0.44 19.71 35.10
C THR A 88 0.75 18.78 35.31
N PRO A 89 1.79 19.20 36.06
CA PRO A 89 2.95 18.34 36.32
C PRO A 89 2.63 17.02 37.02
N ASP A 90 1.51 16.97 37.76
CA ASP A 90 1.05 15.79 38.49
C ASP A 90 0.19 14.84 37.62
N ASP A 91 -0.16 15.24 36.40
CA ASP A 91 -0.91 14.38 35.49
C ASP A 91 -0.05 13.20 34.99
N GLU A 92 -0.63 12.01 35.05
CA GLU A 92 -0.04 10.76 34.57
C GLU A 92 -0.76 10.28 33.31
N TYR A 93 0.01 9.93 32.29
CA TYR A 93 -0.49 9.44 31.03
C TYR A 93 -0.06 8.00 30.78
N VAL A 94 -0.86 7.28 30.01
CA VAL A 94 -0.44 6.06 29.31
C VAL A 94 -0.11 6.45 27.88
N MET A 95 1.06 6.02 27.40
CA MET A 95 1.49 6.21 26.02
C MET A 95 1.45 4.89 25.26
N ALA A 96 0.68 4.82 24.18
CA ALA A 96 0.72 3.70 23.24
C ALA A 96 1.50 4.10 21.99
N GLU A 97 2.29 3.16 21.47
CA GLU A 97 3.06 3.32 20.23
C GLU A 97 2.41 2.44 19.17
N THR A 98 2.26 2.99 17.96
CA THR A 98 1.80 2.18 16.82
C THR A 98 2.85 1.14 16.43
N VAL A 99 2.40 -0.05 16.06
CA VAL A 99 3.28 -1.09 15.50
C VAL A 99 3.69 -0.78 14.06
N THR A 100 3.00 0.15 13.40
CA THR A 100 3.14 0.45 11.97
C THR A 100 3.71 1.84 11.78
N PHE A 101 4.75 1.99 10.96
CA PHE A 101 5.40 3.28 10.72
C PHE A 101 4.43 4.29 10.10
N TYR A 102 3.96 5.26 10.89
CA TYR A 102 2.86 6.16 10.54
C TYR A 102 3.14 7.05 9.33
N GLU A 103 4.36 7.54 9.16
CA GLU A 103 4.72 8.40 8.02
C GLU A 103 4.52 7.68 6.66
N ALA A 104 4.55 6.35 6.62
CA ALA A 104 4.24 5.62 5.40
C ALA A 104 2.74 5.64 5.03
N TYR A 105 1.86 5.99 5.96
CA TYR A 105 0.41 5.94 5.79
C TYR A 105 -0.28 7.30 5.95
N CYS A 106 0.36 8.29 6.60
CA CYS A 106 -0.30 9.57 6.90
C CYS A 106 -0.90 10.22 5.65
N HIS A 107 -0.13 10.31 4.56
CA HIS A 107 -0.59 10.89 3.31
C HIS A 107 -1.71 10.09 2.63
N VAL A 108 -1.74 8.77 2.82
CA VAL A 108 -2.84 7.93 2.33
C VAL A 108 -4.10 8.21 3.14
N LEU A 109 -3.99 8.33 4.47
CA LEU A 109 -5.11 8.61 5.36
C LEU A 109 -5.65 10.04 5.17
N GLU A 110 -4.78 11.02 5.00
CA GLU A 110 -5.14 12.41 4.64
C GLU A 110 -5.90 12.43 3.32
N GLY A 111 -5.36 11.76 2.29
CA GLY A 111 -6.05 11.62 1.01
C GLY A 111 -7.43 10.97 1.14
N LEU A 112 -7.59 9.94 1.98
CA LEU A 112 -8.88 9.31 2.27
C LEU A 112 -9.86 10.26 2.98
N GLN A 113 -9.39 11.16 3.84
CA GLN A 113 -10.22 12.17 4.51
C GLN A 113 -10.70 13.26 3.54
N GLU A 114 -9.90 13.59 2.53
CA GLU A 114 -10.24 14.56 1.49
C GLU A 114 -11.11 13.97 0.35
N MET A 115 -11.21 12.64 0.26
CA MET A 115 -12.06 12.00 -0.75
C MET A 115 -13.54 12.35 -0.51
N SER A 116 -14.13 13.08 -1.46
CA SER A 116 -15.58 13.28 -1.57
C SER A 116 -16.33 11.98 -1.91
N GLU A 117 -17.67 12.01 -1.92
CA GLU A 117 -18.65 10.90 -2.06
C GLU A 117 -18.45 9.87 -3.20
N ASN A 118 -17.41 9.96 -4.03
CA ASN A 118 -17.16 9.05 -5.16
C ASN A 118 -15.89 8.22 -4.95
N LEU A 119 -15.93 7.23 -4.05
CA LEU A 119 -14.82 6.29 -3.87
C LEU A 119 -14.70 5.34 -5.08
N PRO A 120 -13.52 5.20 -5.71
CA PRO A 120 -13.32 4.18 -6.74
C PRO A 120 -13.65 2.78 -6.23
N PHE A 121 -14.44 2.03 -6.99
CA PHE A 121 -14.91 0.68 -6.64
C PHE A 121 -15.74 0.61 -5.34
N GLU A 122 -16.43 1.67 -4.95
CA GLU A 122 -17.29 1.72 -3.76
C GLU A 122 -18.26 0.53 -3.64
N GLU A 123 -18.93 0.19 -4.74
CA GLU A 123 -19.81 -0.98 -4.82
C GLU A 123 -19.15 -2.27 -4.34
N GLN A 124 -17.89 -2.48 -4.73
CA GLN A 124 -17.14 -3.69 -4.42
C GLN A 124 -16.46 -3.61 -3.05
N ILE A 125 -15.93 -2.45 -2.66
CA ILE A 125 -15.13 -2.27 -1.43
C ILE A 125 -16.02 -2.00 -0.21
N VAL A 126 -17.00 -1.11 -0.34
CA VAL A 126 -17.87 -0.66 0.77
C VAL A 126 -19.10 -1.54 0.87
N TYR A 127 -19.79 -1.75 -0.27
CA TYR A 127 -21.05 -2.48 -0.30
C TYR A 127 -20.88 -3.98 -0.58
N CYS A 128 -19.64 -4.47 -0.72
CA CYS A 128 -19.30 -5.88 -0.94
C CYS A 128 -20.08 -6.54 -2.09
N ARG A 129 -20.46 -5.77 -3.13
CA ARG A 129 -21.13 -6.31 -4.31
C ARG A 129 -20.18 -7.21 -5.08
N LYS A 130 -20.65 -8.43 -5.37
CA LYS A 130 -19.86 -9.47 -6.06
C LYS A 130 -19.94 -9.36 -7.58
N ASP A 131 -20.95 -8.67 -8.09
CA ASP A 131 -21.07 -8.37 -9.50
C ASP A 131 -20.04 -7.30 -9.89
N VAL A 132 -19.12 -7.71 -10.77
CA VAL A 132 -18.09 -6.83 -11.31
C VAL A 132 -18.30 -6.69 -12.80
N ASN A 133 -18.51 -5.44 -13.22
CA ASN A 133 -18.62 -5.05 -14.62
C ASN A 133 -17.31 -5.29 -15.38
N HIS A 134 -17.39 -5.30 -16.70
CA HIS A 134 -16.22 -5.39 -17.58
C HIS A 134 -15.49 -4.04 -17.66
N PRO A 135 -14.18 -4.02 -17.92
CA PRO A 135 -13.45 -2.77 -18.15
C PRO A 135 -14.04 -1.99 -19.32
N GLN A 136 -14.15 -0.66 -19.17
CA GLN A 136 -14.77 0.22 -20.16
C GLN A 136 -14.10 0.12 -21.54
N TYR A 137 -12.78 -0.12 -21.56
CA TYR A 137 -12.01 -0.26 -22.80
C TYR A 137 -12.37 -1.52 -23.61
N LEU A 138 -13.01 -2.53 -22.99
CA LEU A 138 -13.54 -3.68 -23.71
C LEU A 138 -14.96 -3.43 -24.27
N LEU A 139 -15.63 -2.37 -23.80
CA LEU A 139 -17.01 -2.05 -24.18
C LEU A 139 -17.08 -1.02 -25.33
N GLY A 140 -16.00 -0.25 -25.56
CA GLY A 140 -15.95 0.83 -26.54
C GLY A 140 -15.48 0.40 -27.93
N GLY A 141 -16.35 0.52 -28.94
CA GLY A 141 -15.99 0.52 -30.36
C GLY A 141 -16.70 -0.52 -31.21
N ARG A 142 -17.47 -0.07 -32.21
CA ARG A 142 -18.26 -0.88 -33.17
C ARG A 142 -17.42 -1.75 -34.13
N SER A 143 -16.12 -1.87 -33.93
CA SER A 143 -15.24 -2.72 -34.74
C SER A 143 -14.80 -3.90 -33.89
N ARG A 144 -14.91 -5.12 -34.44
CA ARG A 144 -14.52 -6.38 -33.79
C ARG A 144 -13.06 -6.30 -33.31
N LEU A 145 -12.85 -5.90 -32.05
CA LEU A 145 -11.55 -5.91 -31.41
C LEU A 145 -11.15 -7.38 -31.26
N HIS A 146 -10.39 -7.86 -32.24
CA HIS A 146 -9.75 -9.14 -32.13
C HIS A 146 -8.67 -9.00 -31.05
N TYR A 147 -8.81 -9.77 -29.99
CA TYR A 147 -7.88 -9.77 -28.88
C TYR A 147 -6.83 -10.86 -29.10
N ASP A 148 -5.57 -10.47 -29.03
CA ASP A 148 -4.41 -11.31 -29.22
C ASP A 148 -4.03 -12.02 -27.94
N LEU A 149 -4.22 -13.34 -27.90
CA LEU A 149 -3.84 -14.21 -26.79
C LEU A 149 -2.65 -15.10 -27.13
N THR A 150 -1.93 -14.82 -28.22
CA THR A 150 -0.73 -15.57 -28.66
C THR A 150 0.27 -15.77 -27.52
N ILE A 151 0.42 -14.76 -26.67
CA ILE A 151 1.31 -14.79 -25.52
C ILE A 151 0.93 -15.86 -24.47
N LEU A 152 -0.33 -16.25 -24.41
CA LEU A 152 -0.82 -17.24 -23.47
C LEU A 152 -0.78 -18.67 -24.03
N MET A 153 -0.43 -18.87 -25.30
CA MET A 153 -0.37 -20.18 -25.95
C MET A 153 0.97 -20.88 -25.67
N LYS A 154 0.96 -22.19 -25.41
CA LYS A 154 2.20 -22.96 -25.13
C LYS A 154 3.19 -22.93 -26.27
N ASP A 155 2.66 -23.02 -27.48
CA ASP A 155 3.40 -23.14 -28.72
C ASP A 155 3.71 -21.76 -29.34
N ARG A 156 3.21 -20.68 -28.72
CA ARG A 156 3.28 -19.30 -29.22
C ARG A 156 2.71 -19.14 -30.64
N TRP A 157 1.83 -20.05 -31.06
CA TRP A 157 1.16 -19.90 -32.34
C TRP A 157 0.16 -18.76 -32.27
N PHE A 158 0.09 -18.01 -33.36
CA PHE A 158 -0.77 -16.85 -33.50
C PHE A 158 -2.23 -17.22 -33.18
N PHE A 159 -2.78 -16.61 -32.13
CA PHE A 159 -4.12 -16.92 -31.65
C PHE A 159 -4.87 -15.64 -31.26
N ARG A 160 -5.85 -15.27 -32.07
CA ARG A 160 -6.73 -14.12 -31.84
C ARG A 160 -8.17 -14.55 -31.68
N ILE A 161 -8.87 -13.92 -30.73
CA ILE A 161 -10.29 -14.15 -30.48
C ILE A 161 -11.10 -12.89 -30.79
N PRO A 162 -12.33 -13.01 -31.32
CA PRO A 162 -13.12 -11.85 -31.74
C PRO A 162 -13.69 -11.03 -30.58
N ASP A 163 -13.81 -11.61 -29.38
CA ASP A 163 -14.36 -10.97 -28.20
C ASP A 163 -13.81 -11.64 -26.93
N LEU A 164 -13.06 -10.89 -26.11
CA LEU A 164 -12.42 -11.39 -24.89
C LEU A 164 -13.40 -11.86 -23.82
N ILE A 165 -14.62 -11.31 -23.81
CA ILE A 165 -15.67 -11.55 -22.82
C ILE A 165 -16.54 -12.74 -23.24
N LYS A 166 -16.90 -12.83 -24.52
CA LYS A 166 -17.87 -13.82 -25.02
C LYS A 166 -17.23 -15.06 -25.61
N THR A 167 -15.99 -14.98 -26.10
CA THR A 167 -15.32 -16.12 -26.74
C THR A 167 -14.84 -17.10 -25.67
N LYS A 168 -15.07 -18.40 -25.89
CA LYS A 168 -14.51 -19.44 -25.04
C LYS A 168 -12.98 -19.45 -25.17
N TRP A 169 -12.28 -19.31 -24.04
CA TRP A 169 -10.83 -19.36 -24.01
C TRP A 169 -10.28 -20.78 -24.23
N PRO A 170 -9.07 -20.92 -24.81
CA PRO A 170 -8.38 -22.20 -24.95
C PRO A 170 -8.24 -22.95 -23.64
N LEU A 171 -8.13 -24.27 -23.70
CA LEU A 171 -7.94 -25.13 -22.54
C LEU A 171 -6.50 -25.01 -21.99
N SER A 172 -6.31 -25.30 -20.70
CA SER A 172 -5.00 -25.17 -20.05
C SER A 172 -3.92 -26.11 -20.60
N ASN A 173 -4.29 -27.16 -21.35
CA ASN A 173 -3.34 -28.00 -22.07
C ASN A 173 -2.79 -27.30 -23.32
N GLU A 174 -3.50 -26.32 -23.89
CA GLU A 174 -3.11 -25.49 -25.04
C GLU A 174 -2.36 -24.22 -24.61
N MET A 175 -2.57 -23.78 -23.36
CA MET A 175 -2.01 -22.53 -22.82
C MET A 175 -0.79 -22.73 -21.92
N CYS A 176 0.08 -21.72 -21.83
CA CYS A 176 1.22 -21.70 -20.92
C CYS A 176 0.83 -21.48 -19.44
N LEU A 177 -0.47 -21.58 -19.12
CA LEU A 177 -1.07 -21.39 -17.80
C LEU A 177 -1.82 -22.66 -17.38
N ASN A 178 -1.63 -23.11 -16.14
CA ASN A 178 -2.45 -24.19 -15.58
C ASN A 178 -3.91 -23.75 -15.37
N LYS A 179 -4.79 -24.66 -14.95
CA LYS A 179 -6.23 -24.39 -14.78
C LYS A 179 -6.52 -23.13 -13.95
N PHE A 180 -5.89 -23.01 -12.79
CA PHE A 180 -6.13 -21.90 -11.85
C PHE A 180 -5.50 -20.59 -12.33
N GLN A 181 -4.30 -20.67 -12.90
CA GLN A 181 -3.62 -19.52 -13.50
C GLN A 181 -4.40 -18.97 -14.71
N ARG A 182 -4.98 -19.85 -15.53
CA ARG A 182 -5.85 -19.48 -16.65
C ARG A 182 -7.09 -18.73 -16.17
N GLU A 183 -7.74 -19.24 -15.14
CA GLU A 183 -8.91 -18.60 -14.54
C GLU A 183 -8.57 -17.23 -13.95
N ALA A 184 -7.42 -17.11 -13.26
CA ALA A 184 -6.91 -15.85 -12.75
C ALA A 184 -6.62 -14.84 -13.86
N ALA A 185 -5.94 -15.26 -14.94
CA ALA A 185 -5.65 -14.39 -16.08
C ALA A 185 -6.92 -13.94 -16.80
N HIS A 186 -7.87 -14.86 -17.02
CA HIS A 186 -9.17 -14.53 -17.59
C HIS A 186 -9.91 -13.50 -16.73
N LEU A 187 -9.94 -13.69 -15.41
CA LEU A 187 -10.58 -12.77 -14.47
C LEU A 187 -9.93 -11.37 -14.55
N ALA A 188 -8.61 -11.29 -14.48
CA ALA A 188 -7.87 -10.03 -14.54
C ALA A 188 -8.07 -9.28 -15.88
N LEU A 189 -8.16 -10.01 -16.98
CA LEU A 189 -8.29 -9.42 -18.32
C LEU A 189 -9.73 -9.04 -18.67
N THR A 190 -10.74 -9.66 -18.04
CA THR A 190 -12.15 -9.44 -18.38
C THR A 190 -12.94 -8.63 -17.36
N LYS A 191 -12.48 -8.48 -16.11
CA LYS A 191 -13.21 -7.74 -15.06
C LYS A 191 -12.50 -6.45 -14.69
N ARG A 192 -13.28 -5.38 -14.42
CA ARG A 192 -12.73 -4.07 -14.02
C ARG A 192 -12.03 -4.11 -12.65
N LEU A 193 -12.32 -5.13 -11.85
CA LEU A 193 -11.68 -5.42 -10.57
C LEU A 193 -11.51 -6.93 -10.44
N ALA A 194 -10.31 -7.38 -10.10
CA ALA A 194 -9.99 -8.78 -9.88
C ALA A 194 -9.14 -8.93 -8.62
N VAL A 195 -9.54 -9.84 -7.74
CA VAL A 195 -8.74 -10.23 -6.57
C VAL A 195 -8.24 -11.65 -6.82
N ILE A 196 -6.92 -11.79 -6.93
CA ILE A 196 -6.27 -13.07 -7.21
C ILE A 196 -5.42 -13.45 -6.01
N GLN A 197 -5.81 -14.54 -5.35
CA GLN A 197 -5.06 -15.11 -4.24
C GLN A 197 -4.28 -16.33 -4.71
N GLY A 198 -3.07 -16.49 -4.19
CA GLY A 198 -2.28 -17.69 -4.41
C GLY A 198 -1.25 -17.89 -3.30
N SER A 199 -1.07 -19.14 -2.86
CA SER A 199 -0.04 -19.52 -1.89
C SER A 199 1.37 -19.20 -2.40
N PRO A 200 2.41 -19.22 -1.55
CA PRO A 200 3.80 -19.11 -2.01
C PRO A 200 4.10 -20.13 -3.12
N GLY A 201 4.82 -19.72 -4.16
CA GLY A 201 5.21 -20.60 -5.27
C GLY A 201 4.13 -20.88 -6.34
N THR A 202 2.90 -20.37 -6.24
CA THR A 202 1.83 -20.66 -7.23
C THR A 202 1.94 -19.88 -8.55
N GLY A 203 3.03 -19.15 -8.77
CA GLY A 203 3.27 -18.38 -10.00
C GLY A 203 2.46 -17.10 -10.13
N LYS A 204 2.16 -16.40 -9.02
CA LYS A 204 1.45 -15.10 -9.04
C LYS A 204 2.17 -14.07 -9.93
N THR A 205 3.48 -13.94 -9.79
CA THR A 205 4.32 -13.06 -10.62
C THR A 205 4.20 -13.44 -12.09
N TYR A 206 4.30 -14.73 -12.42
CA TYR A 206 4.16 -15.22 -13.78
C TYR A 206 2.80 -14.91 -14.40
N VAL A 207 1.69 -15.09 -13.66
CA VAL A 207 0.35 -14.70 -14.13
C VAL A 207 0.26 -13.18 -14.33
N GLY A 208 0.79 -12.38 -13.41
CA GLY A 208 0.80 -10.93 -13.52
C GLY A 208 1.58 -10.44 -14.74
N LEU A 209 2.77 -11.00 -14.99
CA LEU A 209 3.56 -10.73 -16.20
C LEU A 209 2.76 -11.05 -17.47
N LYS A 210 2.13 -12.23 -17.54
CA LYS A 210 1.33 -12.63 -18.70
C LYS A 210 0.11 -11.73 -18.91
N VAL A 211 -0.57 -11.31 -17.85
CA VAL A 211 -1.68 -10.35 -17.95
C VAL A 211 -1.21 -9.01 -18.50
N VAL A 212 -0.13 -8.43 -17.94
CA VAL A 212 0.40 -7.14 -18.39
C VAL A 212 0.88 -7.22 -19.84
N GLU A 213 1.66 -8.25 -20.18
CA GLU A 213 2.14 -8.50 -21.54
C GLU A 213 0.97 -8.64 -22.53
N THR A 214 -0.10 -9.32 -22.13
CA THR A 214 -1.32 -9.43 -22.94
C THR A 214 -1.99 -8.06 -23.14
N ILE A 215 -2.12 -7.24 -22.10
CA ILE A 215 -2.71 -5.89 -22.22
C ILE A 215 -1.88 -5.01 -23.16
N LEU A 216 -0.55 -5.03 -23.04
CA LEU A 216 0.35 -4.24 -23.89
C LEU A 216 0.30 -4.67 -25.37
N ASN A 217 0.14 -5.96 -25.65
CA ASN A 217 -0.05 -6.47 -27.01
C ASN A 217 -1.45 -6.17 -27.58
N ASN A 218 -2.37 -5.66 -26.76
CA ASN A 218 -3.73 -5.31 -27.15
C ASN A 218 -4.04 -3.84 -26.83
N PRO A 219 -3.35 -2.88 -27.49
CA PRO A 219 -3.46 -1.47 -27.17
C PRO A 219 -4.89 -0.96 -27.33
N ILE A 220 -5.39 -0.34 -26.28
CA ILE A 220 -6.73 0.24 -26.21
C ILE A 220 -6.82 1.43 -27.18
N ARG A 221 -7.67 1.32 -28.19
CA ARG A 221 -8.04 2.43 -29.09
C ARG A 221 -9.41 2.95 -28.68
N GLY A 222 -9.46 4.14 -28.07
CA GLY A 222 -10.71 4.71 -27.55
C GLY A 222 -10.70 6.24 -27.55
N PRO A 223 -11.83 6.91 -27.28
CA PRO A 223 -11.92 8.38 -27.29
C PRO A 223 -11.04 9.06 -26.23
N PHE A 224 -10.59 8.32 -25.21
CA PHE A 224 -9.62 8.77 -24.21
C PHE A 224 -8.16 8.51 -24.61
N SER A 225 -7.89 7.87 -25.75
CA SER A 225 -6.54 7.61 -26.24
C SER A 225 -5.95 8.82 -26.99
N CYS A 226 -6.08 10.01 -26.42
CA CYS A 226 -5.72 11.28 -27.08
C CYS A 226 -4.20 11.44 -27.28
N TYR A 227 -3.37 10.55 -26.72
CA TYR A 227 -1.91 10.67 -26.75
C TYR A 227 -1.15 9.36 -27.00
N GLY A 228 -1.82 8.30 -27.45
CA GLY A 228 -1.15 7.02 -27.78
C GLY A 228 -0.54 6.25 -26.60
N ASN A 229 -0.58 6.80 -25.38
CA ASN A 229 0.02 6.21 -24.19
C ASN A 229 -1.07 5.88 -23.15
N ASN A 230 -1.31 4.58 -22.94
CA ASN A 230 -2.13 4.06 -21.84
C ASN A 230 -1.18 3.43 -20.81
N PRO A 231 -0.56 4.22 -19.91
CA PRO A 231 0.42 3.67 -18.96
C PRO A 231 -0.26 2.69 -17.99
N ILE A 232 0.44 1.61 -17.66
CA ILE A 232 0.02 0.66 -16.64
C ILE A 232 0.75 1.01 -15.35
N LEU A 233 0.00 1.38 -14.30
CA LEU A 233 0.57 1.59 -12.96
C LEU A 233 0.65 0.26 -12.22
N VAL A 234 1.87 -0.11 -11.81
CA VAL A 234 2.12 -1.30 -10.99
C VAL A 234 2.58 -0.85 -9.61
N VAL A 235 1.86 -1.26 -8.57
CA VAL A 235 2.15 -0.91 -7.18
C VAL A 235 2.44 -2.18 -6.39
N CYS A 236 3.52 -2.18 -5.63
CA CYS A 236 3.95 -3.28 -4.76
C CYS A 236 4.29 -2.75 -3.37
N SER A 237 4.04 -3.54 -2.32
CA SER A 237 4.33 -3.14 -0.93
C SER A 237 5.80 -3.22 -0.55
N THR A 238 6.64 -3.90 -1.35
CA THR A 238 8.08 -4.06 -1.10
C THR A 238 8.87 -3.83 -2.38
N ASN A 239 10.07 -3.26 -2.24
CA ASN A 239 11.01 -3.10 -3.35
C ASN A 239 11.36 -4.44 -4.01
N HIS A 240 11.58 -5.49 -3.21
CA HIS A 240 11.91 -6.81 -3.75
C HIS A 240 10.81 -7.39 -4.66
N ALA A 241 9.53 -7.26 -4.28
CA ALA A 241 8.43 -7.70 -5.12
C ALA A 241 8.31 -6.86 -6.40
N LEU A 242 8.52 -5.54 -6.30
CA LEU A 242 8.54 -4.67 -7.46
C LEU A 242 9.66 -5.07 -8.44
N ASP A 243 10.87 -5.30 -7.93
CA ASP A 243 12.04 -5.64 -8.73
C ASP A 243 11.85 -6.96 -9.49
N GLN A 244 11.22 -7.97 -8.87
CA GLN A 244 10.85 -9.21 -9.56
C GLN A 244 9.89 -8.99 -10.73
N PHE A 245 8.95 -8.03 -10.63
CA PHE A 245 8.09 -7.67 -11.74
C PHE A 245 8.85 -6.90 -12.83
N LEU A 246 9.71 -5.96 -12.44
CA LEU A 246 10.49 -5.15 -13.37
C LEU A 246 11.44 -6.02 -14.21
N GLU A 247 12.12 -6.99 -13.60
CA GLU A 247 12.96 -7.96 -14.31
C GLU A 247 12.18 -8.68 -15.40
N GLY A 248 10.96 -9.14 -15.10
CA GLY A 248 10.10 -9.78 -16.09
C GLY A 248 9.54 -8.82 -17.14
N PHE A 249 9.26 -7.57 -16.79
CA PHE A 249 8.79 -6.57 -17.76
C PHE A 249 9.86 -6.18 -18.78
N LEU A 250 11.14 -6.16 -18.39
CA LEU A 250 12.25 -5.87 -19.28
C LEU A 250 12.38 -6.87 -20.45
N GLU A 251 11.77 -8.05 -20.34
CA GLU A 251 11.73 -9.01 -21.45
C GLU A 251 10.82 -8.57 -22.61
N PHE A 252 9.86 -7.66 -22.37
CA PHE A 252 8.83 -7.29 -23.35
C PHE A 252 8.40 -5.81 -23.34
N CYS A 253 9.00 -4.96 -22.51
CA CYS A 253 8.64 -3.54 -22.39
C CYS A 253 9.88 -2.67 -22.11
N ASP A 254 10.17 -1.74 -23.03
CA ASP A 254 11.28 -0.78 -22.88
C ASP A 254 10.87 0.52 -22.14
N GLY A 255 9.57 0.83 -22.11
CA GLY A 255 9.02 2.09 -21.59
C GLY A 255 8.71 2.07 -20.09
N ILE A 256 9.68 1.67 -19.27
CA ILE A 256 9.47 1.46 -17.81
C ILE A 256 10.00 2.64 -17.01
N ILE A 257 9.17 3.13 -16.06
CA ILE A 257 9.58 4.14 -15.07
C ILE A 257 9.36 3.55 -13.68
N ARG A 258 10.44 3.45 -12.88
CA ARG A 258 10.40 3.04 -11.47
C ARG A 258 10.42 4.28 -10.57
N VAL A 259 9.44 4.40 -9.68
CA VAL A 259 9.39 5.46 -8.66
C VAL A 259 9.54 4.83 -7.28
N GLY A 260 10.53 5.25 -6.50
CA GLY A 260 10.78 4.77 -5.15
C GLY A 260 12.21 5.06 -4.67
N GLY A 261 12.38 5.28 -3.36
CA GLY A 261 13.69 5.49 -2.74
C GLY A 261 14.37 4.18 -2.35
N GLY A 262 15.70 4.23 -2.14
CA GLY A 262 16.46 3.07 -1.64
C GLY A 262 16.68 1.95 -2.65
N SER A 263 16.60 2.25 -3.95
CA SER A 263 17.16 1.36 -4.99
C SER A 263 18.66 1.21 -4.72
N LYS A 264 19.10 -0.03 -4.48
CA LYS A 264 20.52 -0.39 -4.55
C LYS A 264 20.90 -0.67 -6.00
#